data_AF-A0A7S4F3F9-F1
#
_entry.id   AF-A0A7S4F3F9-F1
#
_cell.length_a   1.000
_cell.length_b   1.000
_cell.length_c   1.000
_cell.angle_alpha   90.00
_cell.angle_beta   90.00
_cell.angle_gamma   90.00
#
_symmetry.space_group_name_H-M   'P 1'
#
loop_
_entity.id
_entity.type
_entity.pdbx_description
1 polymer ?
#
loop_
_entity_poly.entity_id
_entity_poly.type
_entity_poly.pdbx_seq_one_letter_code
_entity_poly.pdbx_strand_id
1 'polypeptide(L)'
;MLKLAGEALSAHGVAVASLIGSPALKRDALAAFSTPVVDGGATALLVPLFGGASGAGGGGAAGLTLTQAHTAFLLEPALQPGIERQAAGRIARIGQTRPTRCVRLIVGGTIECKILAWQQMRLAEGASAAPQLSLNDFVQLVDGE
;
A
#
# COMPACT_ATOMS: atom_id res chain seq x y z
N MET A 1 -8.97 -7.92 -2.05
CA MET A 1 -8.00 -8.00 -0.94
C MET A 1 -8.34 -7.03 0.21
N LEU A 2 -8.31 -5.70 0.01
CA LEU A 2 -8.53 -4.74 1.12
C LEU A 2 -9.85 -4.91 1.89
N LYS A 3 -10.96 -5.25 1.20
CA LYS A 3 -12.23 -5.55 1.87
C LYS A 3 -12.10 -6.71 2.86
N LEU A 4 -11.47 -7.81 2.43
CA LEU A 4 -11.22 -8.99 3.27
C LEU A 4 -10.32 -8.65 4.47
N ALA A 5 -9.26 -7.87 4.25
CA ALA A 5 -8.40 -7.40 5.34
C ALA A 5 -9.17 -6.54 6.34
N GLY A 6 -10.05 -5.65 5.86
CA GLY A 6 -10.91 -4.83 6.71
C GLY A 6 -11.89 -5.65 7.55
N GLU A 7 -12.51 -6.66 6.95
CA GLU A 7 -13.43 -7.60 7.63
C GLU A 7 -12.68 -8.39 8.71
N ALA A 8 -11.51 -8.93 8.38
CA ALA A 8 -10.68 -9.66 9.35
C ALA A 8 -10.24 -8.77 10.52
N LEU A 9 -9.81 -7.54 10.27
CA LEU A 9 -9.44 -6.57 11.32
C LEU A 9 -10.64 -6.23 12.22
N SER A 10 -11.80 -5.96 11.61
CA SER A 10 -13.03 -5.65 12.34
C SER A 10 -13.49 -6.83 13.21
N ALA A 11 -13.37 -8.05 12.71
CA ALA A 11 -13.68 -9.28 13.45
C ALA A 11 -12.79 -9.47 14.69
N HIS A 12 -11.60 -8.87 14.71
CA HIS A 12 -10.68 -8.88 15.84
C HIS A 12 -10.71 -7.59 16.67
N GLY A 13 -11.77 -6.78 16.53
CA GLY A 13 -11.99 -5.57 17.35
C GLY A 13 -11.15 -4.36 16.94
N VAL A 14 -10.53 -4.37 15.75
CA VAL A 14 -9.80 -3.21 15.23
C VAL A 14 -10.77 -2.30 14.48
N ALA A 15 -10.83 -1.02 14.87
CA ALA A 15 -11.63 -0.03 14.15
C ALA A 15 -10.95 0.33 12.81
N VAL A 16 -11.67 0.17 11.70
CA VAL A 16 -11.13 0.33 10.34
C VAL A 16 -11.87 1.41 9.57
N ALA A 17 -11.12 2.32 8.94
CA ALA A 17 -11.60 3.26 7.93
C ALA A 17 -11.10 2.84 6.53
N SER A 18 -11.79 3.24 5.45
CA SER A 18 -11.44 2.80 4.09
C SER A 18 -11.51 3.94 3.08
N LEU A 19 -10.46 4.08 2.26
CA LEU A 19 -10.42 5.01 1.12
C LEU A 19 -11.01 4.41 -0.17
N ILE A 20 -11.76 3.31 -0.06
CA ILE A 20 -12.50 2.70 -1.15
C ILE A 20 -13.93 3.23 -1.15
N GLY A 21 -14.44 3.66 -2.31
CA GLY A 21 -15.81 4.13 -2.48
C GLY A 21 -15.91 5.56 -3.01
N SER A 22 -17.04 6.21 -2.73
CA SER A 22 -17.33 7.57 -3.20
C SER A 22 -16.44 8.62 -2.50
N PRO A 23 -16.28 9.82 -3.09
CA PRO A 23 -15.51 10.90 -2.45
C PRO A 23 -16.01 11.28 -1.05
N ALA A 24 -17.32 11.16 -0.79
CA ALA A 24 -17.89 11.40 0.54
C ALA A 24 -17.37 10.37 1.56
N LEU A 25 -17.47 9.07 1.22
CA LEU A 25 -16.95 8.00 2.08
C LEU A 25 -15.45 8.13 2.35
N LYS A 26 -14.67 8.54 1.34
CA LYS A 26 -13.23 8.80 1.52
C LYS A 26 -12.96 9.95 2.48
N ARG A 27 -13.76 11.03 2.44
CA ARG A 27 -13.65 12.15 3.39
C ARG A 27 -13.97 11.71 4.81
N ASP A 28 -15.06 10.95 4.98
CA ASP A 28 -15.48 10.47 6.30
C ASP A 28 -14.45 9.50 6.89
N ALA A 29 -13.86 8.64 6.06
CA ALA A 29 -12.77 7.75 6.45
C ALA A 29 -11.51 8.51 6.90
N LEU A 30 -11.14 9.58 6.21
CA LEU A 30 -10.02 10.43 6.62
C LEU A 30 -10.29 11.17 7.93
N ALA A 31 -11.53 11.65 8.13
CA ALA A 31 -11.94 12.27 9.38
C ALA A 31 -11.86 11.26 10.53
N ALA A 32 -12.44 10.07 10.37
CA ALA A 32 -12.41 9.01 11.38
C ALA A 32 -10.98 8.57 11.74
N PHE A 33 -10.07 8.51 10.76
CA PHE A 33 -8.66 8.18 11.00
C PHE A 33 -7.85 9.32 11.62
N SER A 34 -8.31 10.57 11.48
CA SER A 34 -7.68 11.73 12.10
C SER A 34 -8.11 11.92 13.57
N THR A 35 -9.25 11.34 13.95
CA THR A 35 -9.74 11.30 15.34
C THR A 35 -8.86 10.36 16.18
N PRO A 36 -8.45 10.75 17.40
CA PRO A 36 -7.77 9.84 18.31
C PRO A 36 -8.59 8.58 18.60
N VAL A 37 -7.91 7.43 18.74
CA VAL A 37 -8.59 6.14 19.03
C VAL A 37 -9.37 6.20 20.34
N VAL A 38 -8.88 6.95 21.33
CA VAL A 38 -9.57 7.18 22.62
C VAL A 38 -10.92 7.89 22.46
N ASP A 39 -11.10 8.64 21.38
CA ASP A 39 -12.32 9.39 21.05
C ASP A 39 -13.19 8.64 20.01
N GLY A 40 -12.94 7.34 19.80
CA GLY A 40 -13.66 6.53 18.83
C GLY A 40 -13.15 6.61 17.40
N GLY A 41 -11.92 7.11 17.19
CA GLY A 41 -11.27 7.13 15.88
C GLY A 41 -10.88 5.75 15.34
N ALA A 42 -10.61 5.68 14.04
CA ALA A 42 -10.17 4.46 13.38
C ALA A 42 -8.70 4.16 13.73
N THR A 43 -8.41 2.89 14.04
CA THR A 43 -7.05 2.41 14.31
C THR A 43 -6.29 2.09 13.03
N ALA A 44 -6.98 1.60 12.00
CA ALA A 44 -6.40 1.25 10.71
C ALA A 44 -7.11 1.96 9.56
N LEU A 45 -6.35 2.33 8.52
CA LEU A 45 -6.85 2.93 7.30
C LEU A 45 -6.51 2.03 6.10
N LEU A 46 -7.54 1.58 5.38
CA LEU A 46 -7.37 0.82 4.14
C LEU A 46 -7.16 1.77 2.97
N VAL A 47 -6.01 1.66 2.33
CA VAL A 47 -5.60 2.53 1.23
C VAL A 47 -5.30 1.68 0.01
N PRO A 48 -6.01 1.87 -1.11
CA PRO A 48 -5.64 1.26 -2.39
C PRO A 48 -4.23 1.67 -2.79
N LEU A 49 -3.41 0.71 -3.20
CA LEU A 49 -2.06 1.00 -3.68
C LEU A 49 -2.10 1.78 -5.02
N PHE A 50 -3.10 1.48 -5.85
CA PHE A 50 -3.39 2.17 -7.11
C PHE A 50 -4.78 2.82 -7.06
N GLY A 51 -4.91 4.08 -7.49
CA GLY A 51 -6.17 4.81 -7.49
C GLY A 51 -6.91 4.65 -8.82
N GLY A 52 -8.06 3.98 -8.83
CA GLY A 52 -8.92 3.89 -10.02
C GLY A 52 -9.99 4.99 -10.04
N ALA A 53 -9.94 5.86 -11.06
CA ALA A 53 -11.08 6.50 -11.74
C ALA A 53 -10.66 7.23 -13.04
N SER A 54 -9.42 7.71 -13.14
CA SER A 54 -8.85 8.24 -14.37
C SER A 54 -7.54 7.50 -14.64
N GLY A 55 -7.26 7.10 -15.88
CA GLY A 55 -6.01 6.43 -16.27
C GLY A 55 -4.73 7.27 -16.09
N ALA A 56 -4.75 8.28 -15.23
CA ALA A 56 -3.57 9.01 -14.79
C ALA A 56 -2.93 8.24 -13.63
N GLY A 57 -1.76 7.63 -13.87
CA GLY A 57 -1.02 6.80 -12.93
C GLY A 57 -0.56 7.51 -11.65
N GLY A 58 -1.50 7.82 -10.76
CA GLY A 58 -1.25 8.19 -9.37
C GLY A 58 -1.59 7.03 -8.44
N GLY A 59 -0.69 6.69 -7.51
CA GLY A 59 -1.01 5.74 -6.44
C GLY A 59 -2.27 6.18 -5.68
N GLY A 60 -3.00 5.24 -5.08
CA GLY A 60 -4.30 5.53 -4.44
C GLY A 60 -4.22 6.48 -3.23
N ALA A 61 -3.01 6.91 -2.86
CA ALA A 61 -2.71 7.90 -1.83
C ALA A 61 -2.09 9.21 -2.36
N ALA A 62 -2.15 9.48 -3.67
CA ALA A 62 -1.56 10.69 -4.24
C ALA A 62 -2.11 11.95 -3.53
N GLY A 63 -1.20 12.74 -2.94
CA GLY A 63 -1.53 13.99 -2.25
C GLY A 63 -1.91 13.87 -0.77
N LEU A 64 -2.08 12.66 -0.22
CA LEU A 64 -2.45 12.49 1.20
C LEU A 64 -1.28 12.71 2.16
N THR A 65 -1.57 13.28 3.34
CA THR A 65 -0.67 13.33 4.51
C THR A 65 -1.28 12.45 5.60
N LEU A 66 -0.56 11.41 6.04
CA LEU A 66 -1.06 10.44 7.02
C LEU A 66 -0.11 10.35 8.23
N THR A 67 0.26 11.49 8.82
CA THR A 67 1.16 11.55 9.98
C THR A 67 0.56 10.96 11.27
N GLN A 68 -0.74 10.65 11.25
CA GLN A 68 -1.45 9.95 12.32
C GLN A 68 -1.08 8.47 12.36
N ALA A 69 -0.71 7.88 11.22
CA ALA A 69 -0.07 6.58 11.15
C ALA A 69 1.43 6.70 11.44
N HIS A 70 2.05 5.61 11.87
CA HIS A 70 3.51 5.44 11.90
C HIS A 70 3.96 4.12 11.24
N THR A 71 3.06 3.15 11.10
CA THR A 71 3.33 1.87 10.45
C THR A 71 2.49 1.70 9.19
N ALA A 72 3.12 1.33 8.08
CA ALA A 72 2.45 0.85 6.85
C ALA A 72 2.59 -0.66 6.73
N PHE A 73 1.49 -1.34 6.41
CA PHE A 73 1.48 -2.73 5.98
C PHE A 73 1.17 -2.80 4.49
N LEU A 74 2.11 -3.31 3.71
CA LEU A 74 1.94 -3.59 2.28
C LEU A 74 1.49 -5.04 2.16
N LEU A 75 0.25 -5.24 1.70
CA LEU A 75 -0.38 -6.56 1.63
C LEU A 75 0.01 -7.35 0.39
N GLU A 76 0.54 -6.67 -0.63
CA GLU A 76 0.97 -7.26 -1.89
C GLU A 76 2.17 -6.47 -2.45
N PRO A 77 3.12 -7.12 -3.13
CA PRO A 77 4.20 -6.42 -3.80
C PRO A 77 3.67 -5.73 -5.07
N ALA A 78 4.01 -4.45 -5.26
CA ALA A 78 3.79 -3.80 -6.55
C ALA A 78 4.80 -4.31 -7.57
N LEU A 79 4.53 -4.21 -8.88
CA LEU A 79 5.61 -4.40 -9.85
C LEU A 79 6.62 -3.26 -9.78
N GLN A 80 6.14 -2.03 -9.59
CA GLN A 80 6.99 -0.85 -9.49
C GLN A 80 7.31 -0.52 -8.01
N PRO A 81 8.58 -0.63 -7.57
CA PRO A 81 8.96 -0.29 -6.19
C PRO A 81 8.68 1.17 -5.82
N GLY A 82 8.63 2.06 -6.82
CA GLY A 82 8.29 3.47 -6.63
C GLY A 82 6.88 3.69 -6.05
N ILE A 83 5.92 2.82 -6.36
CA ILE A 83 4.55 2.94 -5.85
C ILE A 83 4.53 2.65 -4.34
N GLU A 84 5.21 1.59 -3.91
CA GLU A 84 5.35 1.24 -2.49
C GLU A 84 6.09 2.34 -1.71
N ARG A 85 7.19 2.87 -2.27
CA ARG A 85 7.92 4.01 -1.68
C ARG A 85 7.05 5.25 -1.57
N GLN A 86 6.24 5.54 -2.59
CA GLN A 86 5.32 6.68 -2.58
C GLN A 86 4.24 6.53 -1.51
N ALA A 87 3.71 5.31 -1.33
CA ALA A 87 2.73 4.99 -0.29
C ALA A 87 3.34 5.13 1.11
N ALA A 88 4.53 4.56 1.35
CA ALA A 88 5.25 4.70 2.63
C ALA A 88 5.60 6.17 2.95
N GLY A 89 5.97 6.96 1.93
CA GLY A 89 6.24 8.39 2.06
C GLY A 89 5.04 9.24 2.50
N ARG A 90 3.81 8.70 2.55
CA ARG A 90 2.65 9.40 3.12
C ARG A 90 2.66 9.46 4.63
N ILE A 91 3.34 8.50 5.25
CA ILE A 91 3.51 8.38 6.70
C ILE A 91 4.84 9.00 7.13
N ALA A 92 5.91 8.72 6.38
CA ALA A 92 7.23 9.30 6.57
C ALA A 92 7.30 10.72 5.97
N ARG A 93 6.66 11.68 6.64
CA ARG A 93 6.59 13.10 6.23
C ARG A 93 7.04 14.03 7.36
N ILE A 94 7.48 15.23 6.98
CA ILE A 94 7.77 16.33 7.92
C ILE A 94 6.54 16.55 8.82
N GLY A 95 6.74 16.54 10.13
CA GLY A 95 5.69 16.60 11.14
C GLY A 95 5.40 15.28 11.86
N GLN A 96 5.98 14.16 11.42
CA GLN A 96 5.96 12.91 12.17
C GLN A 96 6.99 12.93 13.31
N THR A 97 6.55 12.58 14.52
CA THR A 97 7.42 12.49 15.72
C THR A 97 7.71 11.04 16.13
N ARG A 98 6.94 10.07 15.63
CA ARG A 98 7.12 8.65 15.92
C ARG A 98 8.00 7.96 14.87
N PRO A 99 8.80 6.95 15.25
CA PRO A 99 9.56 6.15 14.28
C PRO A 99 8.60 5.52 13.28
N THR A 100 8.92 5.65 11.99
CA THR A 100 8.09 5.09 10.92
C THR A 100 8.58 3.72 10.50
N ARG A 101 7.65 2.80 10.24
CA ARG A 101 7.95 1.43 9.81
C ARG A 101 7.12 1.08 8.57
N CYS A 102 7.75 0.43 7.60
CA CYS A 102 7.06 -0.21 6.49
C CYS A 102 7.25 -1.72 6.61
N VAL A 103 6.16 -2.48 6.58
CA VAL A 103 6.15 -3.94 6.67
C VAL A 103 5.56 -4.47 5.38
N ARG A 104 6.33 -5.29 4.67
CA ARG A 104 5.86 -6.02 3.49
C ARG A 104 5.44 -7.40 3.93
N LEU A 105 4.19 -7.76 3.70
CA LEU A 105 3.69 -9.12 3.89
C LEU A 105 3.88 -9.86 2.57
N ILE A 106 4.63 -10.95 2.63
CA ILE A 106 5.03 -11.71 1.45
C ILE A 106 4.84 -13.18 1.77
N VAL A 107 4.08 -13.87 0.93
CA VAL A 107 3.79 -15.29 1.10
C VAL A 107 4.92 -16.11 0.49
N GLY A 108 5.63 -16.86 1.34
CA GLY A 108 6.72 -17.74 0.93
C GLY A 108 6.25 -18.82 -0.05
N GLY A 109 7.11 -19.17 -1.01
CA GLY A 109 6.81 -20.20 -2.01
C GLY A 109 5.77 -19.79 -3.05
N THR A 110 5.52 -18.49 -3.20
CA THR A 110 4.57 -17.95 -4.19
C THR A 110 5.25 -17.01 -5.18
N ILE A 111 4.50 -16.59 -6.21
CA ILE A 111 4.93 -15.59 -7.18
C ILE A 111 5.36 -14.26 -6.53
N GLU A 112 4.87 -13.94 -5.33
CA GLU A 112 5.26 -12.71 -4.61
C GLU A 112 6.77 -12.68 -4.31
N CYS A 113 7.37 -13.82 -3.94
CA CYS A 113 8.81 -13.91 -3.74
C CYS A 113 9.59 -13.64 -5.03
N LYS A 114 9.08 -14.12 -6.17
CA LYS A 114 9.70 -13.92 -7.47
C LYS A 114 9.58 -12.46 -7.92
N ILE A 115 8.44 -11.80 -7.67
CA ILE A 115 8.26 -10.36 -7.91
C ILE A 115 9.28 -9.56 -7.10
N LEU A 116 9.54 -9.91 -5.84
CA LEU A 116 10.58 -9.25 -5.04
C LEU A 116 11.98 -9.40 -5.63
N ALA A 117 12.34 -10.61 -6.05
CA ALA A 117 13.64 -10.87 -6.67
C ALA A 117 13.80 -10.06 -7.96
N TRP A 118 12.77 -10.06 -8.80
CA TRP A 118 12.72 -9.29 -10.04
C TRP A 118 12.87 -7.78 -9.78
N GLN A 119 12.14 -7.23 -8.79
CA GLN A 119 12.28 -5.83 -8.39
C GLN A 119 13.73 -5.50 -7.99
N GLN A 120 14.38 -6.37 -7.21
CA GLN A 120 15.75 -6.16 -6.75
C GLN A 120 16.74 -6.17 -7.92
N MET A 121 16.60 -7.12 -8.85
CA MET A 121 17.39 -7.16 -10.08
C MET A 121 17.22 -5.86 -10.89
N ARG A 122 15.98 -5.43 -11.14
CA ARG A 122 15.68 -4.20 -11.86
C ARG A 122 16.28 -2.96 -11.20
N LEU A 123 16.24 -2.88 -9.88
CA LEU A 123 16.83 -1.78 -9.11
C LEU A 123 18.36 -1.78 -9.21
N ALA A 124 19.00 -2.95 -9.19
CA ALA A 124 20.45 -3.09 -9.37
C ALA A 124 20.90 -2.68 -10.78
N GLU A 125 20.07 -2.92 -11.81
CA GLU A 125 20.29 -2.48 -13.19
C GLU A 125 20.08 -0.97 -13.41
N GLY A 126 19.66 -0.22 -12.37
CA GLY A 126 19.40 1.22 -12.48
C GLY A 126 18.10 1.57 -13.21
N ALA A 127 17.21 0.59 -13.45
CA ALA A 127 15.90 0.84 -14.06
C ALA A 127 15.00 1.62 -13.09
N SER A 128 14.79 2.91 -13.37
CA SER A 128 13.99 3.81 -12.52
C SER A 128 12.50 3.87 -12.91
N ALA A 129 12.17 3.49 -14.14
CA ALA A 129 10.82 3.32 -14.64
C ALA A 129 10.46 1.84 -14.66
N ALA A 130 9.23 1.48 -14.28
CA ALA A 130 8.75 0.12 -14.47
C ALA A 130 8.78 -0.18 -15.97
N PRO A 131 9.58 -1.15 -16.42
CA PRO A 131 9.35 -1.70 -17.75
C PRO A 131 7.94 -2.28 -17.75
N GLN A 132 7.23 -2.14 -18.87
CA GLN A 132 6.13 -3.06 -19.13
C GLN A 132 6.70 -4.47 -18.97
N LEU A 133 6.07 -5.27 -18.12
CA LEU A 133 6.45 -6.65 -17.91
C LEU A 133 6.48 -7.31 -19.29
N SER A 134 7.67 -7.69 -19.77
CA SER A 134 7.75 -8.37 -21.05
C SER A 134 7.11 -9.75 -20.90
N LEU A 135 6.69 -10.33 -22.03
CA LEU A 135 6.14 -11.68 -22.00
C LEU A 135 7.16 -12.69 -21.45
N ASN A 136 8.46 -12.42 -21.68
CA ASN A 136 9.54 -13.23 -21.11
C ASN A 136 9.70 -13.03 -19.59
N ASP A 137 9.57 -11.79 -19.08
CA ASP A 137 9.53 -11.53 -17.63
C ASP A 137 8.35 -12.26 -16.97
N PHE A 138 7.20 -12.27 -17.64
CA PHE A 138 6.00 -12.95 -17.15
C PHE A 138 6.21 -14.47 -17.08
N VAL A 139 6.72 -15.07 -18.16
CA VAL A 139 7.03 -16.51 -18.19
C VAL A 139 8.06 -16.86 -17.11
N GLN A 140 9.10 -16.05 -16.91
CA GLN A 140 10.06 -16.28 -15.82
C GLN A 140 9.41 -16.18 -14.43
N LEU A 141 8.49 -15.25 -14.22
CA LEU A 141 7.79 -15.12 -12.94
C LEU A 141 6.82 -16.27 -12.68
N VAL A 142 6.16 -16.81 -13.71
CA VAL A 142 5.19 -17.91 -13.54
C VAL A 142 5.90 -19.26 -13.51
N ASP A 143 6.74 -19.53 -14.52
CA ASP A 143 7.30 -20.86 -14.80
C ASP A 143 8.75 -21.03 -14.36
N GLY A 144 9.45 -19.95 -13.99
CA GLY A 144 10.82 -20.05 -13.48
C GLY A 144 10.84 -20.72 -12.11
N GLU A 145 11.64 -21.78 -11.93
CA GLU A 145 11.81 -22.47 -10.65
C GLU A 145 12.32 -21.55 -9.53
#